data_AF-A0A9P9N299-F1
#
_entry.id   AF-A0A9P9N299-F1
#
_cell.length_a   1.000
_cell.length_b   1.000
_cell.length_c   1.000
_cell.angle_alpha   90.00
_cell.angle_beta   90.00
_cell.angle_gamma   90.00
#
_symmetry.space_group_name_H-M   'P 1'
#
loop_
_entity.id
_entity.type
_entity.pdbx_description
1 polymer ?
#
loop_
_entity_poly.entity_id
_entity_poly.type
_entity_poly.pdbx_seq_one_letter_code
_entity_poly.pdbx_strand_id
1 'polypeptide(L)'
;MANIATGNSNDERLICVYTENFEDIDDVLRVLDGLEAIGLLDSGRTVYYKLDANTYMDLKSATAARFGLQASLHISRSMMATGRFK
;
A
#
# COMPACT_ATOMS: atom_id res chain seq x y z
N MET A 1 -12.58 0.35 -3.45
CA MET A 1 -12.62 1.55 -4.32
C MET A 1 -11.21 1.88 -4.79
N ALA A 2 -11.00 2.51 -5.96
CA ALA A 2 -9.68 2.92 -6.42
C ALA A 2 -9.70 4.36 -6.95
N ASN A 3 -8.67 5.14 -6.63
CA ASN A 3 -8.48 6.53 -7.07
C ASN A 3 -7.08 6.70 -7.69
N ILE A 4 -6.96 7.63 -8.64
CA ILE A 4 -5.70 7.99 -9.29
C ILE A 4 -5.46 9.49 -9.18
N ALA A 5 -4.23 9.88 -8.86
CA ALA A 5 -3.84 11.29 -8.85
C ALA A 5 -3.80 11.84 -10.29
N THR A 6 -4.56 12.90 -10.55
CA THR A 6 -4.57 13.61 -11.84
C THR A 6 -3.64 14.82 -11.79
N GLY A 7 -2.55 14.81 -12.57
CA GLY A 7 -1.56 15.88 -12.65
C GLY A 7 -0.90 15.98 -14.04
N ASN A 8 -0.12 17.04 -14.29
CA ASN A 8 0.52 17.31 -15.58
C ASN A 8 1.62 16.28 -15.93
N SER A 9 1.77 16.03 -17.22
CA SER A 9 2.00 14.72 -17.83
C SER A 9 3.44 14.16 -17.85
N ASN A 10 4.29 14.42 -16.86
CA ASN A 10 5.66 13.86 -16.84
C ASN A 10 6.11 13.20 -15.51
N ASP A 11 5.30 13.23 -14.45
CA ASP A 11 5.69 12.66 -13.15
C ASP A 11 5.02 11.31 -12.87
N GLU A 12 5.64 10.49 -12.01
CA GLU A 12 5.02 9.27 -11.48
C GLU A 12 3.68 9.60 -10.79
N ARG A 13 2.63 8.87 -11.14
CA ARG A 13 1.28 9.09 -10.60
C ARG A 13 0.94 8.09 -9.50
N LEU A 14 0.39 8.60 -8.41
CA LEU A 14 -0.09 7.78 -7.29
C LEU A 14 -1.44 7.15 -7.65
N ILE A 15 -1.54 5.84 -7.38
CA ILE A 15 -2.80 5.09 -7.37
C ILE A 15 -3.05 4.65 -5.92
N CYS A 16 -4.28 4.80 -5.46
CA CYS A 16 -4.72 4.31 -4.15
C CYS A 16 -5.86 3.32 -4.35
N VAL A 17 -5.70 2.11 -3.80
CA VAL A 17 -6.75 1.08 -3.77
C VAL A 17 -7.09 0.82 -2.31
N TYR A 18 -8.38 0.90 -1.98
CA TYR A 18 -8.88 0.85 -0.61
C TYR A 18 -9.57 -0.50 -0.34
N THR A 19 -9.27 -1.08 0.83
CA THR A 19 -10.07 -2.12 1.48
C THR A 19 -10.87 -1.50 2.63
N GLU A 20 -11.95 -2.16 3.04
CA GLU A 20 -12.84 -1.64 4.08
C GLU A 20 -12.30 -1.89 5.50
N ASN A 21 -11.85 -3.12 5.76
CA ASN A 21 -11.29 -3.54 7.02
C ASN A 21 -9.79 -3.82 6.88
N PHE A 22 -8.96 -3.11 7.63
CA PHE A 22 -7.50 -3.32 7.61
C PHE A 22 -7.05 -4.56 8.39
N GLU A 23 -7.91 -5.10 9.27
CA GLU A 23 -7.64 -6.32 10.03
C GLU A 23 -7.95 -7.59 9.23
N ASP A 24 -8.72 -7.47 8.14
CA ASP A 24 -9.01 -8.56 7.21
C ASP A 24 -7.82 -8.75 6.25
N ILE A 25 -6.81 -9.48 6.72
CA ILE A 25 -5.58 -9.72 5.97
C ILE A 25 -5.84 -10.54 4.70
N ASP A 26 -6.85 -11.42 4.69
CA ASP A 26 -7.18 -12.20 3.50
C ASP A 26 -7.75 -11.29 2.40
N ASP A 27 -8.58 -10.29 2.72
CA ASP A 27 -9.04 -9.29 1.74
C ASP A 27 -7.89 -8.39 1.24
N VAL A 28 -6.97 -7.98 2.12
CA VAL A 28 -5.78 -7.21 1.74
C VAL A 28 -4.90 -8.00 0.77
N LEU A 29 -4.66 -9.28 1.04
CA LEU A 29 -3.90 -10.17 0.15
C LEU A 29 -4.63 -10.38 -1.18
N ARG A 30 -5.95 -10.60 -1.17
CA ARG A 30 -6.76 -10.71 -2.38
C ARG A 30 -6.62 -9.49 -3.29
N VAL A 31 -6.60 -8.29 -2.71
CA VAL A 31 -6.35 -7.06 -3.48
C VAL A 31 -4.92 -7.01 -3.99
N LEU A 32 -3.93 -7.36 -3.17
CA LEU A 32 -2.52 -7.37 -3.56
C LEU A 32 -2.26 -8.32 -4.75
N ASP A 33 -2.83 -9.53 -4.71
CA ASP A 33 -2.73 -10.51 -5.78
C ASP A 33 -3.40 -10.00 -7.07
N GLY A 34 -4.52 -9.29 -6.94
CA GLY A 34 -5.17 -8.61 -8.07
C GLY A 34 -4.27 -7.54 -8.71
N LEU A 35 -3.49 -6.80 -7.91
CA LEU A 35 -2.52 -5.81 -8.41
C LEU A 35 -1.30 -6.50 -9.06
N GLU A 36 -0.85 -7.64 -8.53
CA GLU A 36 0.21 -8.45 -9.15
C GLU A 36 -0.24 -8.99 -10.51
N ALA A 37 -1.45 -9.56 -10.59
CA ALA A 37 -1.99 -10.16 -11.81
C ALA A 37 -2.12 -9.17 -13.00
N ILE A 38 -2.24 -7.88 -12.73
CA ILE A 38 -2.27 -6.82 -13.75
C ILE A 38 -0.90 -6.15 -13.98
N GLY A 39 0.17 -6.70 -13.40
CA GLY A 39 1.56 -6.28 -13.64
C GLY A 39 2.00 -5.03 -12.89
N LEU A 40 1.28 -4.58 -11.86
CA LEU A 40 1.66 -3.37 -11.12
C LEU A 40 2.84 -3.57 -10.17
N LEU A 41 3.13 -4.82 -9.77
CA LEU A 41 4.24 -5.15 -8.87
C LEU A 41 5.51 -5.59 -9.62
N ASP A 42 5.39 -6.03 -10.87
CA ASP A 42 6.50 -6.57 -11.68
C ASP A 42 7.53 -5.51 -12.09
N SER A 43 7.17 -4.23 -12.02
CA SER A 43 8.03 -3.10 -12.37
C SER A 43 9.12 -2.78 -11.33
N GLY A 44 9.36 -3.68 -10.36
CA GLY A 44 10.28 -3.45 -9.24
C GLY A 44 9.75 -2.45 -8.21
N ARG A 45 8.49 -2.01 -8.36
CA ARG A 45 7.83 -1.05 -7.47
C ARG A 45 7.26 -1.76 -6.25
N THR A 46 7.44 -1.13 -5.09
CA THR A 46 6.88 -1.61 -3.83
C THR A 46 5.56 -0.89 -3.57
N VAL A 47 4.52 -1.65 -3.23
CA VAL A 47 3.23 -1.12 -2.80
C VAL A 47 3.21 -1.10 -1.28
N TYR A 48 2.71 0.00 -0.72
CA TYR A 48 2.60 0.22 0.71
C TYR A 48 1.13 0.24 1.10
N TYR A 49 0.76 -0.61 2.05
CA TYR A 49 -0.56 -0.58 2.65
C TYR A 49 -0.55 0.36 3.84
N LYS A 50 -1.30 1.46 3.76
CA LYS A 50 -1.35 2.52 4.77
C LYS A 50 -2.75 2.61 5.36
N LEU A 51 -2.83 2.66 6.69
CA LEU A 51 -4.10 2.93 7.39
C LEU A 51 -4.56 4.37 7.16
N ASP A 52 -5.87 4.54 7.01
CA ASP A 52 -6.49 5.86 6.94
C ASP A 52 -6.23 6.68 8.21
N ALA A 53 -6.23 6.03 9.38
CA ALA A 53 -5.87 6.67 10.66
C ALA A 53 -4.48 7.32 10.62
N ASN A 54 -3.49 6.68 9.98
CA ASN A 54 -2.16 7.27 9.80
C ASN A 54 -2.22 8.53 8.92
N THR A 55 -3.12 8.59 7.95
CA THR A 55 -3.31 9.78 7.13
C THR A 55 -4.00 10.90 7.91
N TYR A 56 -5.05 10.61 8.68
CA TYR A 56 -5.72 11.60 9.53
C TYR A 56 -4.81 12.19 10.62
N MET A 57 -3.88 11.39 11.14
CA MET A 57 -2.90 11.83 12.14
C MET A 57 -1.61 12.44 11.53
N ASP A 58 -1.56 12.64 10.21
CA ASP A 58 -0.38 13.11 9.48
C ASP A 58 0.91 12.29 9.74
N LEU A 59 0.74 10.98 10.00
CA LEU A 59 1.81 10.01 10.11
C LEU A 59 2.30 9.62 8.71
N LYS A 60 3.09 10.53 8.13
CA LYS A 60 3.91 10.30 6.94
C LYS A 60 5.29 9.77 7.35
N SER A 61 6.09 9.28 6.41
CA SER A 61 7.41 8.66 6.69
C SER A 61 8.30 9.52 7.60
N ALA A 62 8.42 10.82 7.30
CA ALA A 62 9.22 11.74 8.10
C ALA A 62 8.64 11.96 9.51
N THR A 63 7.32 12.08 9.65
CA THR A 63 6.66 12.32 10.94
C THR A 63 6.65 11.06 11.81
N ALA A 64 6.30 9.91 11.23
CA ALA A 64 6.24 8.63 11.93
C ALA A 64 7.61 8.24 12.52
N ALA A 65 8.69 8.43 11.75
CA ALA A 65 10.05 8.12 12.21
C ALA A 65 10.46 8.91 13.47
N ARG A 66 9.97 10.15 13.64
CA ARG A 66 10.25 10.98 14.84
C ARG A 66 9.69 10.36 16.13
N PHE A 67 8.67 9.53 16.00
CA PHE A 67 8.02 8.83 17.12
C PHE A 67 8.40 7.34 17.18
N GLY A 68 9.37 6.90 16.36
CA GLY A 68 9.75 5.48 16.27
C GLY A 68 8.68 4.59 15.65
N LEU A 69 7.74 5.16 14.89
CA LEU A 69 6.65 4.45 14.23
C LEU A 69 6.92 4.25 12.73
N GLN A 70 6.25 3.26 12.13
CA GLN A 70 6.20 3.11 10.68
C GLN A 70 4.99 3.81 10.08
N ALA A 71 5.16 4.41 8.90
CA ALA A 71 4.07 5.12 8.21
C ALA A 71 3.09 4.18 7.48
N SER A 72 3.51 2.95 7.18
CA SER A 72 2.71 1.91 6.53
C SER A 72 2.57 0.70 7.45
N LEU A 73 1.44 0.01 7.39
CA LEU A 73 1.19 -1.20 8.16
C LEU A 73 1.78 -2.44 7.47
N HIS A 74 1.63 -2.54 6.15
CA HIS A 74 2.19 -3.64 5.37
C HIS A 74 2.96 -3.15 4.15
N ILE A 75 3.90 -3.99 3.70
CA ILE A 75 4.76 -3.74 2.54
C ILE A 75 4.61 -4.97 1.63
N SER A 76 4.29 -4.75 0.35
CA SER A 76 3.99 -5.84 -0.59
C SER A 76 5.10 -6.88 -0.66
N ARG A 77 6.37 -6.45 -0.71
CA ARG A 77 7.53 -7.36 -0.75
C ARG A 77 7.57 -8.32 0.45
N SER A 78 7.28 -7.82 1.65
CA SER A 78 7.24 -8.66 2.86
C SER A 78 6.03 -9.59 2.83
N MET A 79 4.85 -9.07 2.47
CA MET A 79 3.62 -9.86 2.39
C MET A 79 3.74 -11.00 1.37
N MET A 80 4.36 -10.76 0.22
CA MET A 80 4.56 -11.79 -0.81
C MET A 80 5.60 -12.84 -0.42
N ALA A 81 6.63 -12.44 0.33
CA ALA A 81 7.61 -13.38 0.86
C ALA A 81 6.99 -14.31 1.93
N THR A 82 6.06 -13.80 2.74
CA THR A 82 5.43 -14.55 3.83
C THR A 82 4.17 -15.30 3.40
N GLY A 83 3.35 -14.72 2.51
CA GLY A 83 2.03 -15.23 2.12
C GLY A 83 2.03 -16.36 1.10
N ARG A 84 3.18 -16.70 0.49
CA ARG A 84 3.34 -17.80 -0.47
C ARG A 84 3.49 -19.19 0.18
N PHE A 85 3.37 -19.27 1.50
CA PHE A 85 3.34 -20.53 2.26
C PHE A 85 1.91 -20.80 2.79
N LYS A 86 0.97 -21.08 1.90
CA LYS A 86 -0.28 -21.79 2.22
C LYS A 86 -0.43 -22.93 1.22
#